data_AF-A0A941SGI6-F1
#
_entry.id   AF-A0A941SGI6-F1
#
_cell.length_a   1.000
_cell.length_b   1.000
_cell.length_c   1.000
_cell.angle_alpha   90.00
_cell.angle_beta   90.00
_cell.angle_gamma   90.00
#
_symmetry.space_group_name_H-M   'P 1'
#
loop_
_entity.id
_entity.type
_entity.pdbx_description
1 polymer ?
#
loop_
_entity_poly.entity_id
_entity_poly.type
_entity_poly.pdbx_seq_one_letter_code
_entity_poly.pdbx_strand_id
1 'polypeptide(L)'
;MSAPATPAKPQRPEYRNINAFKDLTTYRMPLAALVSILHRVSGLIMFLLLPFIIWMFDTSVSSEFSFGRFKSVFNDGAGWLPGWLIKLVMLLLLWSFLHHFFAGLRHLWSDVDHGAHVKATGRRTAAATLVISIVLLIVLGAKLFGLY
;
A
#
# COMPACT_ATOMS: atom_id res chain seq x y z
N MET A 1 56.53 1.92 -26.13
CA MET A 1 55.18 2.24 -26.63
C MET A 1 54.31 2.55 -25.43
N SER A 2 54.01 3.82 -25.17
CA SER A 2 53.21 4.25 -24.01
C SER A 2 51.72 4.08 -24.32
N ALA A 3 50.98 3.39 -23.44
CA ALA A 3 49.56 3.18 -23.60
C ALA A 3 48.78 4.52 -23.58
N PRO A 4 47.72 4.70 -24.40
CA PRO A 4 46.94 5.93 -24.40
C PRO A 4 46.18 6.07 -23.07
N ALA A 5 46.23 7.27 -22.48
CA ALA A 5 45.52 7.60 -21.26
C ALA A 5 43.99 7.55 -21.49
N THR A 6 43.28 6.81 -20.66
CA THR A 6 41.81 6.73 -20.67
C THR A 6 41.21 8.11 -20.39
N PRO A 7 40.26 8.61 -21.20
CA PRO A 7 39.66 9.92 -20.98
C PRO A 7 38.90 9.95 -19.65
N ALA A 8 39.08 11.04 -18.88
CA ALA A 8 38.38 11.24 -17.62
C ALA A 8 36.86 11.28 -17.85
N LYS A 9 36.12 10.50 -17.06
CA LYS A 9 34.66 10.43 -17.15
C LYS A 9 34.05 11.81 -16.81
N PRO A 10 33.12 12.34 -17.61
CA PRO A 10 32.51 13.64 -17.33
C PRO A 10 31.81 13.63 -15.96
N GLN A 11 31.97 14.71 -15.19
CA GLN A 11 31.30 14.88 -13.90
C GLN A 11 29.78 14.92 -14.11
N ARG A 12 29.05 14.14 -13.32
CA ARG A 12 27.57 14.17 -13.33
C ARG A 12 27.10 15.53 -12.81
N PRO A 13 26.08 16.15 -13.42
CA PRO A 13 25.51 17.38 -12.91
C PRO A 13 24.95 17.17 -11.50
N GLU A 14 25.37 18.03 -10.56
CA GLU A 14 24.84 18.10 -9.20
C GLU A 14 23.79 19.20 -9.11
N TYR A 15 22.55 18.84 -8.80
CA TYR A 15 21.48 19.80 -8.53
C TYR A 15 21.40 20.05 -7.02
N ARG A 16 21.82 21.23 -6.57
CA ARG A 16 21.95 21.57 -5.13
C ARG A 16 20.75 22.35 -4.56
N ASN A 17 19.86 22.86 -5.40
CA ASN A 17 18.70 23.69 -5.01
C ASN A 17 17.36 23.06 -5.41
N ILE A 18 17.15 21.79 -5.06
CA ILE A 18 15.89 21.09 -5.34
C ILE A 18 14.91 21.36 -4.20
N ASN A 19 13.74 21.91 -4.50
CA ASN A 19 12.65 22.07 -3.56
C ASN A 19 11.62 20.94 -3.73
N ALA A 20 11.41 20.14 -2.68
CA ALA A 20 10.54 18.96 -2.72
C ALA A 20 9.09 19.29 -3.17
N PHE A 21 8.53 20.41 -2.73
CA PHE A 21 7.13 20.75 -3.01
C PHE A 21 6.94 21.36 -4.40
N LYS A 22 7.93 22.13 -4.89
CA LYS A 22 7.88 22.73 -6.23
C LYS A 22 8.32 21.77 -7.32
N ASP A 23 9.37 20.99 -7.08
CA ASP A 23 10.01 20.23 -8.14
C ASP A 23 9.44 18.82 -8.27
N LEU A 24 9.16 18.11 -7.17
CA LEU A 24 8.68 16.72 -7.24
C LEU A 24 7.24 16.62 -7.77
N THR A 25 6.40 17.61 -7.48
CA THR A 25 5.00 17.63 -7.93
C THR A 25 4.85 17.80 -9.44
N THR A 26 5.88 18.34 -10.12
CA THR A 26 5.90 18.50 -11.58
C THR A 26 6.26 17.22 -12.33
N TYR A 27 6.79 16.20 -11.63
CA TYR A 27 7.28 14.98 -12.28
C TYR A 27 6.14 14.03 -12.66
N ARG A 28 6.11 13.59 -13.93
CA ARG A 28 5.15 12.58 -14.40
C ARG A 28 5.56 11.19 -13.95
N MET A 29 4.98 10.72 -12.86
CA MET A 29 5.26 9.39 -12.32
C MET A 29 4.68 8.27 -13.19
N PRO A 30 5.48 7.26 -13.59
CA PRO A 30 4.95 6.07 -14.23
C PRO A 30 4.11 5.26 -13.21
N LEU A 31 3.15 4.48 -13.72
CA LEU A 31 2.26 3.67 -12.88
C LEU A 31 3.01 2.74 -11.91
N ALA A 32 4.12 2.17 -12.36
CA ALA A 32 4.99 1.34 -11.53
C ALA A 32 5.56 2.08 -10.32
N ALA A 33 5.89 3.37 -10.46
CA ALA A 33 6.40 4.19 -9.36
C ALA A 33 5.29 4.52 -8.36
N LEU A 34 4.07 4.83 -8.84
CA LEU A 34 2.91 5.04 -7.97
C LEU A 34 2.64 3.80 -7.10
N VAL A 35 2.59 2.61 -7.70
CA VAL A 35 2.39 1.35 -6.96
C VAL A 35 3.47 1.13 -5.90
N SER A 36 4.73 1.47 -6.19
CA SER A 36 5.83 1.37 -5.21
C SER A 36 5.68 2.34 -4.03
N ILE A 37 5.24 3.58 -4.27
CA ILE A 37 4.96 4.53 -3.19
C ILE A 37 3.78 4.04 -2.35
N LEU A 38 2.69 3.62 -3.01
CA LEU A 38 1.51 3.10 -2.34
C LEU A 38 1.84 1.83 -1.53
N HIS A 39 2.73 0.95 -1.99
CA HIS A 39 3.18 -0.23 -1.23
C HIS A 39 3.89 0.15 0.08
N ARG A 40 4.72 1.21 0.04
CA ARG A 40 5.39 1.75 1.24
C ARG A 40 4.39 2.38 2.20
N VAL A 41 3.49 3.22 1.68
CA VAL A 41 2.46 3.89 2.49
C VAL A 41 1.51 2.86 3.12
N SER A 42 1.09 1.84 2.37
CA SER A 42 0.22 0.79 2.89
C SER A 42 0.90 -0.04 3.98
N GLY A 43 2.20 -0.32 3.84
CA GLY A 43 3.00 -0.95 4.90
C GLY A 43 3.04 -0.13 6.19
N LEU A 44 3.25 1.19 6.07
CA LEU A 44 3.24 2.10 7.21
C LEU A 44 1.86 2.15 7.89
N ILE A 45 0.77 2.23 7.11
CA ILE A 45 -0.59 2.25 7.65
C ILE A 45 -0.87 0.97 8.43
N MET A 46 -0.54 -0.21 7.88
CA MET A 46 -0.72 -1.48 8.60
C MET A 46 0.07 -1.49 9.91
N PHE A 47 1.33 -1.05 9.88
CA PHE A 47 2.17 -0.97 11.08
C PHE A 47 1.54 -0.08 12.16
N LEU A 48 1.07 1.12 11.80
CA LEU A 48 0.41 2.04 12.72
C LEU A 48 -0.92 1.48 13.27
N LEU A 49 -1.61 0.65 12.49
CA LEU A 49 -2.87 0.01 12.89
C LEU A 49 -2.68 -1.34 13.58
N LEU A 50 -1.45 -1.82 13.81
CA LEU A 50 -1.22 -3.07 14.56
C LEU A 50 -1.90 -3.11 15.93
N PRO A 51 -1.90 -2.05 16.76
CA PRO A 51 -2.62 -2.06 18.03
C PRO A 51 -4.12 -2.29 17.84
N PHE A 52 -4.72 -1.71 16.79
CA PHE A 52 -6.12 -1.90 16.46
C PHE A 52 -6.40 -3.35 16.02
N ILE A 53 -5.51 -3.94 15.21
CA ILE A 53 -5.60 -5.35 14.79
C ILE A 53 -5.54 -6.29 15.99
N ILE A 54 -4.58 -6.08 16.89
CA ILE A 54 -4.40 -6.90 18.09
C ILE A 54 -5.63 -6.80 19.00
N TRP A 55 -6.14 -5.59 19.22
CA TRP A 55 -7.35 -5.37 20.00
C TRP A 55 -8.58 -6.06 19.40
N MET A 56 -8.76 -5.97 18.07
CA MET A 56 -9.85 -6.64 17.35
C MET A 56 -9.76 -8.15 17.52
N PHE A 57 -8.57 -8.71 17.30
CA PHE A 57 -8.33 -10.14 17.41
C PHE A 57 -8.63 -10.64 18.82
N ASP A 58 -8.00 -10.04 19.84
CA ASP A 58 -8.21 -10.37 21.25
C ASP A 58 -9.69 -10.32 21.61
N THR A 59 -10.35 -9.17 21.39
CA THR A 59 -11.76 -8.99 21.75
C THR A 59 -12.69 -9.97 21.02
N SER A 60 -12.37 -10.35 19.78
CA SER A 60 -13.19 -11.26 18.99
C SER A 60 -13.15 -12.71 19.47
N VAL A 61 -12.09 -13.13 20.17
CA VAL A 61 -11.88 -14.54 20.57
C VAL A 61 -11.98 -14.80 22.07
N SER A 62 -11.98 -13.77 22.93
CA SER A 62 -11.92 -14.01 24.39
C SER A 62 -13.17 -14.68 24.97
N SER A 63 -14.38 -14.28 24.56
CA SER A 63 -15.65 -14.74 25.12
C SER A 63 -16.85 -14.32 24.24
N GLU A 64 -18.03 -14.88 24.50
CA GLU A 64 -19.26 -14.45 23.84
C GLU A 64 -19.59 -12.97 24.15
N PHE A 65 -19.41 -12.55 25.41
CA PHE A 65 -19.63 -11.17 25.81
C PHE A 65 -18.67 -10.20 25.09
N SER A 66 -17.38 -10.55 25.00
CA SER A 66 -16.39 -9.74 24.28
C SER A 66 -16.68 -9.71 22.78
N PHE A 67 -17.13 -10.82 22.18
CA PHE A 67 -17.58 -10.84 20.79
C PHE A 67 -18.82 -9.96 20.56
N GLY A 68 -19.74 -9.91 21.52
CA GLY A 68 -20.86 -8.96 21.52
C GLY A 68 -20.38 -7.51 21.46
N ARG A 69 -19.41 -7.15 22.32
CA ARG A 69 -18.75 -5.84 22.33
C ARG A 69 -18.01 -5.55 21.01
N PHE A 70 -17.32 -6.55 20.45
CA PHE A 70 -16.67 -6.41 19.15
C PHE A 70 -17.70 -6.00 18.09
N LYS A 71 -18.82 -6.71 17.98
CA LYS A 71 -19.88 -6.37 17.02
C LYS A 71 -20.49 -4.99 17.26
N SER A 72 -20.74 -4.61 18.52
CA SER A 72 -21.35 -3.31 18.85
C SER A 72 -20.45 -2.14 18.43
N VAL A 73 -19.13 -2.28 18.52
CA VAL A 73 -18.20 -1.22 18.07
C VAL A 73 -18.33 -0.93 16.57
N PHE A 74 -18.57 -1.96 15.74
CA PHE A 74 -18.76 -1.78 14.30
C PHE A 74 -20.17 -1.34 13.91
N ASN A 75 -21.18 -1.68 14.72
CA ASN A 75 -22.57 -1.35 14.43
C ASN A 75 -22.96 0.02 14.98
N ASP A 76 -22.68 0.24 16.26
CA ASP A 76 -23.13 1.41 17.01
C ASP A 76 -21.99 2.45 17.11
N GLY A 77 -20.79 1.99 17.47
CA GLY A 77 -19.61 2.83 17.62
C GLY A 77 -18.86 2.62 18.94
N ALA A 78 -17.85 3.46 19.17
CA ALA A 78 -17.04 3.46 20.39
C ALA A 78 -16.88 4.90 20.90
N GLY A 79 -17.51 5.21 22.04
CA GLY A 79 -17.51 6.57 22.60
C GLY A 79 -18.16 7.56 21.64
N TRP A 80 -17.39 8.54 21.17
CA TRP A 80 -17.85 9.56 20.21
C TRP A 80 -17.67 9.14 18.74
N LEU A 81 -17.00 8.02 18.47
CA LEU A 81 -16.77 7.52 17.12
C LEU A 81 -17.94 6.60 16.69
N PRO A 82 -18.73 6.97 15.67
CA PRO A 82 -19.81 6.14 15.16
C PRO A 82 -19.28 4.90 14.44
N GLY A 83 -20.06 3.81 14.47
CA GLY A 83 -19.64 2.51 13.89
C GLY A 83 -19.25 2.57 12.41
N TRP A 84 -19.88 3.44 11.61
CA TRP A 84 -19.51 3.62 10.20
C TRP A 84 -18.10 4.22 10.02
N LEU A 85 -17.62 5.07 10.94
CA LEU A 85 -16.24 5.57 10.92
C LEU A 85 -15.26 4.45 11.25
N ILE A 86 -15.59 3.58 12.21
CA ILE A 86 -14.80 2.37 12.49
C ILE A 86 -14.72 1.47 11.26
N LYS A 87 -15.85 1.28 10.54
CA LYS A 87 -15.88 0.54 9.27
C LYS A 87 -15.01 1.19 8.19
N LEU A 88 -14.90 2.52 8.13
CA LEU A 88 -13.96 3.19 7.22
C LEU A 88 -12.49 2.98 7.60
N VAL A 89 -12.16 2.98 8.90
CA VAL A 89 -10.81 2.62 9.35
C VAL A 89 -10.49 1.18 8.97
N MET A 90 -11.44 0.26 9.14
CA MET A 90 -11.29 -1.13 8.71
C MET A 90 -11.17 -1.25 7.19
N LEU A 91 -11.91 -0.46 6.41
CA LEU A 91 -11.80 -0.42 4.96
C LEU A 91 -10.41 0.08 4.51
N LEU A 92 -9.87 1.10 5.18
CA LEU A 92 -8.51 1.58 4.96
C LEU A 92 -7.47 0.49 5.28
N LEU A 93 -7.67 -0.25 6.37
CA LEU A 93 -6.82 -1.37 6.73
C LEU A 93 -6.88 -2.50 5.69
N LEU A 94 -8.08 -2.85 5.21
CA LEU A 94 -8.28 -3.83 4.13
C LEU A 94 -7.57 -3.41 2.84
N TRP A 95 -7.74 -2.15 2.43
CA TRP A 95 -7.03 -1.60 1.28
C TRP A 95 -5.51 -1.70 1.47
N SER A 96 -5.03 -1.33 2.66
CA SER A 96 -3.60 -1.34 2.97
C SER A 96 -3.04 -2.75 2.86
N PHE A 97 -3.71 -3.75 3.45
CA PHE A 97 -3.31 -5.15 3.35
C PHE A 97 -3.33 -5.67 1.92
N LEU A 98 -4.44 -5.51 1.20
CA LEU A 98 -4.59 -6.02 -0.18
C LEU A 98 -3.55 -5.39 -1.11
N HIS A 99 -3.44 -4.06 -1.11
CA HIS A 99 -2.46 -3.37 -1.94
C HIS A 99 -1.03 -3.77 -1.57
N HIS A 100 -0.71 -3.83 -0.27
CA HIS A 100 0.63 -4.22 0.18
C HIS A 100 0.98 -5.64 -0.27
N PHE A 101 0.08 -6.59 -0.08
CA PHE A 101 0.26 -7.99 -0.43
C PHE A 101 0.49 -8.19 -1.93
N PHE A 102 -0.41 -7.70 -2.78
CA PHE A 102 -0.27 -7.88 -4.24
C PHE A 102 0.91 -7.09 -4.82
N ALA A 103 1.23 -5.91 -4.28
CA ALA A 103 2.44 -5.18 -4.67
C ALA A 103 3.70 -5.92 -4.21
N GLY A 104 3.68 -6.52 -3.02
CA GLY A 104 4.77 -7.36 -2.50
C GLY A 104 5.01 -8.59 -3.37
N LEU A 105 3.96 -9.31 -3.77
CA LEU A 105 4.09 -10.43 -4.72
C LEU A 105 4.68 -9.99 -6.06
N ARG A 106 4.26 -8.82 -6.57
CA ARG A 106 4.84 -8.24 -7.78
C ARG A 106 6.33 -7.91 -7.60
N HIS A 107 6.74 -7.42 -6.42
CA HIS A 107 8.14 -7.15 -6.12
C HIS A 107 8.95 -8.45 -6.07
N LEU A 108 8.50 -9.46 -5.32
CA LEU A 108 9.15 -10.77 -5.27
C LEU A 108 9.29 -11.41 -6.66
N TRP A 109 8.26 -11.29 -7.50
CA TRP A 109 8.34 -11.77 -8.88
C TRP A 109 9.38 -10.98 -9.70
N SER A 110 9.46 -9.67 -9.49
CA SER A 110 10.45 -8.82 -10.17
C SER A 110 11.89 -9.10 -9.69
N ASP A 111 12.06 -9.65 -8.49
CA ASP A 111 13.38 -10.00 -7.95
C ASP A 111 13.92 -11.32 -8.54
N VAL A 112 13.04 -12.19 -9.06
CA VAL A 112 13.42 -13.50 -9.63
C VAL A 112 13.43 -13.52 -11.16
N ASP A 113 12.69 -12.63 -11.83
CA ASP A 113 12.57 -12.59 -13.29
C ASP A 113 13.14 -11.29 -13.88
N HIS A 114 14.26 -11.41 -14.59
CA HIS A 114 14.91 -10.29 -15.27
C HIS A 114 14.02 -9.68 -16.38
N GLY A 115 13.08 -10.45 -16.95
CA GLY A 115 12.08 -9.99 -17.92
C GLY A 115 11.01 -9.07 -17.31
N ALA A 116 10.87 -9.06 -15.98
CA ALA A 116 9.95 -8.18 -15.27
C ALA A 116 10.36 -6.70 -15.33
N HIS A 117 11.64 -6.40 -15.61
CA HIS A 117 12.16 -5.03 -15.71
C HIS A 117 11.82 -4.33 -17.05
N VAL A 118 11.23 -5.05 -18.01
CA VAL A 118 10.77 -4.43 -19.26
C VAL A 118 9.65 -3.42 -18.96
N LYS A 119 9.79 -2.20 -19.47
CA LYS A 119 8.87 -1.07 -19.18
C LYS A 119 7.39 -1.41 -19.41
N ALA A 120 7.07 -2.13 -20.50
CA ALA A 120 5.71 -2.55 -20.80
C ALA A 120 5.18 -3.54 -19.77
N THR A 121 5.98 -4.55 -19.40
CA THR A 121 5.67 -5.54 -18.36
C THR A 121 5.49 -4.89 -16.99
N GLY A 122 6.38 -3.98 -16.62
CA GLY A 122 6.28 -3.22 -15.37
C GLY A 122 5.00 -2.38 -15.27
N ARG A 123 4.55 -1.77 -16.38
CA ARG A 123 3.25 -1.05 -16.42
C ARG A 123 2.07 -2.00 -16.30
N ARG A 124 2.06 -3.12 -17.02
CA ARG A 124 0.96 -4.10 -17.02
C ARG A 124 0.78 -4.72 -15.64
N THR A 125 1.86 -5.15 -15.01
CA THR A 125 1.82 -5.74 -13.66
C THR A 125 1.42 -4.72 -12.59
N ALA A 126 1.88 -3.47 -12.70
CA ALA A 126 1.42 -2.39 -11.82
C ALA A 126 -0.10 -2.16 -11.93
N ALA A 127 -0.64 -2.15 -13.16
CA ALA A 127 -2.08 -2.03 -13.38
C ALA A 127 -2.85 -3.23 -12.81
N ALA A 128 -2.35 -4.46 -13.03
CA ALA A 128 -2.95 -5.67 -12.48
C ALA A 128 -3.00 -5.64 -10.95
N THR A 129 -1.92 -5.23 -10.27
CA THR A 129 -1.88 -5.04 -8.81
C THR A 129 -3.01 -4.12 -8.33
N LEU A 130 -3.20 -2.98 -8.99
CA LEU A 130 -4.25 -2.02 -8.62
C LEU A 130 -5.65 -2.56 -8.87
N VAL A 131 -5.89 -3.15 -10.04
CA VAL A 131 -7.22 -3.69 -10.38
C VAL A 131 -7.62 -4.80 -9.41
N ILE A 132 -6.74 -5.77 -9.18
CA ILE A 132 -7.03 -6.90 -8.29
C ILE A 132 -7.28 -6.42 -6.86
N SER A 133 -6.43 -5.53 -6.33
CA SER A 133 -6.59 -5.02 -4.96
C SER A 133 -7.87 -4.18 -4.80
N ILE A 134 -8.21 -3.33 -5.77
CA ILE A 134 -9.44 -2.51 -5.72
C ILE A 134 -10.69 -3.37 -5.86
N VAL A 135 -10.71 -4.34 -6.78
CA VAL A 135 -11.87 -5.24 -6.94
C VAL A 135 -12.13 -6.01 -5.64
N LEU A 136 -11.08 -6.59 -5.05
CA LEU A 136 -11.21 -7.29 -3.77
C LEU A 136 -11.63 -6.35 -2.63
N LEU A 137 -11.11 -5.12 -2.61
CA LEU A 137 -11.53 -4.11 -1.63
C LEU A 137 -13.02 -3.79 -1.74
N ILE A 138 -13.54 -3.63 -2.96
CA ILE A 138 -14.95 -3.33 -3.19
C ILE A 138 -15.82 -4.50 -2.70
N VAL A 139 -15.44 -5.74 -3.03
CA VAL A 139 -16.18 -6.94 -2.60
C VAL A 139 -16.18 -7.06 -1.07
N LEU A 140 -15.02 -6.97 -0.43
CA LEU A 140 -14.90 -7.06 1.02
C LEU A 140 -15.54 -5.86 1.74
N GLY A 141 -15.44 -4.67 1.16
CA GLY A 141 -16.08 -3.46 1.63
C GLY A 141 -17.60 -3.59 1.59
N ALA A 142 -18.17 -4.07 0.49
CA ALA A 142 -19.60 -4.33 0.37
C ALA A 142 -20.09 -5.27 1.49
N LYS A 143 -19.34 -6.34 1.80
CA LYS A 143 -19.64 -7.23 2.93
C LYS A 143 -19.52 -6.51 4.29
N LEU A 144 -18.48 -5.71 4.50
CA LEU A 144 -18.26 -4.94 5.74
C LEU A 144 -19.42 -3.96 6.04
N PHE A 145 -20.03 -3.41 4.99
CA PHE A 145 -21.19 -2.52 5.09
C PHE A 145 -22.54 -3.28 5.03
N GLY A 146 -22.54 -4.61 4.98
CA GLY A 146 -23.75 -5.44 5.07
C GLY A 146 -24.58 -5.46 3.79
N LEU A 147 -23.97 -5.26 2.62
CA LEU A 147 -24.67 -5.28 1.33
C LEU A 147 -25.05 -6.71 0.89
N TYR A 148 -24.41 -7.75 1.43
CA TYR A 148 -24.71 -9.17 1.18
C TYR A 148 -24.11 -10.07 2.28
#